data_AF-A0A7C1GB10-F1
#
_entry.id   AF-A0A7C1GB10-F1
#
_cell.length_a   1.000
_cell.length_b   1.000
_cell.length_c   1.000
_cell.angle_alpha   90.00
_cell.angle_beta   90.00
_cell.angle_gamma   90.00
#
_symmetry.space_group_name_H-M   'P 1'
#
loop_
_entity.id
_entity.type
_entity.pdbx_description
1 polymer ?
#
loop_
_entity_poly.entity_id
_entity_poly.type
_entity_poly.pdbx_seq_one_letter_code
_entity_poly.pdbx_strand_id
1 'polypeptide(L)'
;MLMKKLIFTIAATFTFFGLFAQIDRELVLVEITTGTWCPNCPAAARGADDLHANGDPVAIIENHGPMGSDAYANTYSVARNSYYGNNGYPDAQFDGEWGDVLGGSYGGNMYAQYIAKVNARMAIQTDFDISISGSHSGDNYNVTVTVTKVADYSGGTLKVRLALTESNIQYNWQGMNKLDFVNRLMVPDANGTTVDFTSGDTQNVDLSFTFDNSWDINECELVAFIQDDGNKYNQHAAKVMLTDLGGGGGGFQAGFYCDDTTFCGAPAVAHFYDNCSGGDPISWNWYFEGGIPETSLDENPVVTYLNEGDFDVQLIVSDGTDIDTLLMENYIHVNAIPTVYWNDVPALCNKGDDPYTLTEGQPDGGEYSGDFVSDGEYFHPTAAGVGEHLVTYTYTDTDGCENSADYTITVDNCTGIGENQAVGLELFPNPTTGILNINISADEFNNAELKVVNVLGKEIYKQTGLNIKGDYSVRVNLSTQPNGIYFVMINGENQTITRKVFLNK
;
A
#
# COMPACT_ATOMS: atom_id res chain seq x y z
N MET A 1 56.48 27.52 -14.74
CA MET A 1 56.01 26.90 -15.99
C MET A 1 54.49 27.05 -16.01
N LEU A 2 54.00 28.14 -16.59
CA LEU A 2 52.56 28.45 -16.68
C LEU A 2 51.94 27.59 -17.79
N MET A 3 50.92 26.79 -17.47
CA MET A 3 50.04 26.21 -18.49
C MET A 3 48.79 27.07 -18.61
N LYS A 4 48.74 27.85 -19.69
CA LYS A 4 47.53 28.48 -20.23
C LYS A 4 46.58 27.37 -20.69
N LYS A 5 45.36 27.29 -20.15
CA LYS A 5 44.24 26.62 -20.81
C LYS A 5 43.45 27.65 -21.60
N LEU A 6 43.30 27.38 -22.88
CA LEU A 6 42.55 28.16 -23.88
C LEU A 6 41.07 28.26 -23.45
N ILE A 7 40.55 29.49 -23.44
CA ILE A 7 39.10 29.76 -23.40
C ILE A 7 38.60 29.63 -24.84
N PHE A 8 37.72 28.66 -25.10
CA PHE A 8 36.86 28.66 -26.28
C PHE A 8 35.54 29.33 -25.90
N THR A 9 35.36 30.59 -26.31
CA THR A 9 34.06 31.27 -26.27
C THR A 9 33.22 30.69 -27.41
N ILE A 10 32.37 29.71 -27.12
CA ILE A 10 31.27 29.36 -28.02
C ILE A 10 30.16 30.35 -27.73
N ALA A 11 30.06 31.39 -28.56
CA ALA A 11 28.84 32.18 -28.66
C ALA A 11 27.81 31.29 -29.37
N ALA A 12 27.07 30.50 -28.59
CA ALA A 12 25.85 29.88 -29.07
C ALA A 12 24.78 30.98 -29.16
N THR A 13 24.63 31.57 -30.33
CA THR A 13 23.36 32.16 -30.72
C THR A 13 22.33 31.03 -30.70
N PHE A 14 21.63 30.87 -29.58
CA PHE A 14 20.40 30.10 -29.51
C PHE A 14 19.36 30.85 -30.36
N THR A 15 19.31 30.54 -31.65
CA THR A 15 18.04 30.61 -32.36
C THR A 15 17.14 29.56 -31.73
N PHE A 16 16.23 30.03 -30.87
CA PHE A 16 15.14 29.24 -30.31
C PHE A 16 14.25 28.79 -31.47
N PHE A 17 14.59 27.67 -32.10
CA PHE A 17 13.60 26.86 -32.79
C PHE A 17 12.85 26.14 -31.68
N GLY A 18 11.80 26.78 -31.17
CA GLY A 18 10.83 26.10 -30.31
C GLY A 18 10.31 24.91 -31.11
N LEU A 19 10.65 23.70 -30.67
CA LEU A 19 9.96 22.51 -31.14
C LEU A 19 8.56 22.60 -30.55
N PHE A 20 7.59 22.97 -31.40
CA PHE A 20 6.17 22.78 -31.13
C PHE A 20 5.93 21.28 -30.96
N ALA A 21 5.79 20.82 -29.72
CA ALA A 21 5.50 19.44 -29.38
C ALA A 21 4.25 19.42 -28.51
N GLN A 22 3.38 18.45 -28.76
CA GLN A 22 2.24 18.21 -27.88
C GLN A 22 2.73 17.92 -26.47
N ILE A 23 1.96 18.35 -25.48
CA ILE A 23 2.25 18.12 -24.06
C ILE A 23 1.29 17.07 -23.51
N ASP A 24 1.68 16.46 -22.40
CA ASP A 24 0.78 15.57 -21.68
C ASP A 24 -0.39 16.37 -21.10
N ARG A 25 -1.57 15.75 -21.12
CA ARG A 25 -2.78 16.32 -20.54
C ARG A 25 -2.68 16.22 -19.01
N GLU A 26 -3.11 17.27 -18.31
CA GLU A 26 -3.12 17.29 -16.85
C GLU A 26 -4.47 16.86 -16.28
N LEU A 27 -5.57 17.26 -16.92
CA LEU A 27 -6.93 16.99 -16.44
C LEU A 27 -7.88 16.53 -17.56
N VAL A 28 -8.78 15.63 -17.21
CA VAL A 28 -9.96 15.25 -18.01
C VAL A 28 -11.17 16.03 -17.51
N LEU A 29 -11.83 16.76 -18.42
CA LEU A 29 -13.10 17.40 -18.10
C LEU A 29 -14.21 16.35 -18.05
N VAL A 30 -14.93 16.26 -16.93
CA VAL A 30 -16.07 15.37 -16.73
C VAL A 30 -17.32 16.22 -16.53
N GLU A 31 -18.20 16.24 -17.54
CA GLU A 31 -19.50 16.94 -17.43
C GLU A 31 -20.63 15.92 -17.28
N ILE A 32 -21.39 16.02 -16.19
CA ILE A 32 -22.46 15.06 -15.86
C ILE A 32 -23.81 15.77 -15.89
N THR A 33 -24.71 15.37 -16.80
CA THR A 33 -26.12 15.74 -16.72
C THR A 33 -26.76 15.00 -15.54
N THR A 34 -27.32 15.73 -14.58
CA THR A 34 -27.87 15.13 -13.34
C THR A 34 -29.19 15.78 -12.91
N GLY A 35 -29.81 15.22 -11.88
CA GLY A 35 -30.97 15.81 -11.22
C GLY A 35 -31.32 15.13 -9.90
N THR A 36 -31.70 15.91 -8.89
CA THR A 36 -32.05 15.45 -7.53
C THR A 36 -33.27 14.53 -7.51
N TRP A 37 -34.12 14.59 -8.54
CA TRP A 37 -35.30 13.74 -8.72
C TRP A 37 -34.97 12.40 -9.40
N CYS A 38 -33.78 12.24 -9.98
CA CYS A 38 -33.42 11.12 -10.85
C CYS A 38 -32.89 9.93 -10.05
N PRO A 39 -33.54 8.75 -10.10
CA PRO A 39 -33.18 7.61 -9.27
C PRO A 39 -31.86 6.92 -9.65
N ASN A 40 -31.37 7.13 -10.87
CA ASN A 40 -30.11 6.56 -11.36
C ASN A 40 -28.92 7.51 -11.19
N CYS A 41 -29.19 8.79 -10.95
CA CYS A 41 -28.17 9.84 -10.84
C CYS A 41 -27.23 9.67 -9.63
N PRO A 42 -27.65 9.10 -8.48
CA PRO A 42 -26.73 8.80 -7.39
C PRO A 42 -25.55 7.92 -7.74
N ALA A 43 -25.66 7.05 -8.75
CA ALA A 43 -24.54 6.20 -9.16
C ALA A 43 -23.47 6.99 -9.92
N ALA A 44 -23.88 7.97 -10.72
CA ALA A 44 -22.96 8.90 -11.39
C ALA A 44 -22.28 9.81 -10.37
N ALA A 45 -23.05 10.40 -9.45
CA ALA A 45 -22.53 11.24 -8.38
C ALA A 45 -21.49 10.49 -7.52
N ARG A 46 -21.78 9.26 -7.07
CA ARG A 46 -20.78 8.43 -6.38
C ARG A 46 -19.52 8.15 -7.20
N GLY A 47 -19.67 7.95 -8.51
CA GLY A 47 -18.52 7.75 -9.39
C GLY A 47 -17.65 8.99 -9.51
N ALA A 48 -18.26 10.18 -9.55
CA ALA A 48 -17.57 11.46 -9.54
C ALA A 48 -16.89 11.73 -8.18
N ASP A 49 -17.60 11.48 -7.08
CA ASP A 49 -17.07 11.57 -5.72
C ASP A 49 -15.82 10.69 -5.54
N ASP A 50 -15.87 9.44 -6.01
CA ASP A 50 -14.75 8.50 -5.91
C ASP A 50 -13.57 8.92 -6.81
N LEU A 51 -13.81 9.44 -8.02
CA LEU A 51 -12.74 9.99 -8.86
C LEU A 51 -12.00 11.11 -8.12
N HIS A 52 -12.75 12.03 -7.50
CA HIS A 52 -12.16 13.11 -6.73
C HIS A 52 -11.42 12.61 -5.49
N ALA A 53 -12.05 11.74 -4.71
CA ALA A 53 -11.50 11.22 -3.46
C ALA A 53 -10.22 10.40 -3.66
N ASN A 54 -10.06 9.75 -4.81
CA ASN A 54 -8.86 8.99 -5.16
C ASN A 54 -7.74 9.86 -5.77
N GLY A 55 -7.97 11.17 -5.93
CA GLY A 55 -6.99 12.08 -6.54
C GLY A 55 -6.82 11.87 -8.06
N ASP A 56 -7.84 11.32 -8.74
CA ASP A 56 -7.77 11.14 -10.19
C ASP A 56 -7.71 12.50 -10.91
N PRO A 57 -7.04 12.58 -12.08
CA PRO A 57 -6.80 13.83 -12.80
C PRO A 57 -8.06 14.33 -13.52
N VAL A 58 -9.04 14.83 -12.76
CA VAL A 58 -10.34 15.27 -13.27
C VAL A 58 -10.74 16.67 -12.82
N ALA A 59 -11.44 17.37 -13.72
CA ALA A 59 -12.23 18.55 -13.41
C ALA A 59 -13.71 18.22 -13.65
N ILE A 60 -14.53 18.22 -12.61
CA ILE A 60 -15.91 17.70 -12.65
C ILE A 60 -16.89 18.86 -12.63
N ILE A 61 -17.94 18.77 -13.46
CA ILE A 61 -19.06 19.72 -13.47
C ILE A 61 -20.39 18.92 -13.54
N GLU A 62 -21.19 19.00 -12.49
CA GLU A 62 -22.55 18.42 -12.47
C GLU A 62 -23.60 19.46 -12.92
N ASN A 63 -24.18 19.22 -14.10
CA ASN A 63 -25.15 20.07 -14.77
C ASN A 63 -26.58 19.62 -14.46
N HIS A 64 -27.20 20.23 -13.45
CA HIS A 64 -28.57 19.93 -13.05
C HIS A 64 -29.61 20.36 -14.09
N GLY A 65 -30.46 19.41 -14.49
CA GLY A 65 -31.50 19.63 -15.49
C GLY A 65 -32.81 20.20 -14.94
N PRO A 66 -33.64 20.84 -15.78
CA PRO A 66 -34.81 21.60 -15.35
C PRO A 66 -36.03 20.72 -15.00
N MET A 67 -35.90 19.40 -15.14
CA MET A 67 -36.97 18.46 -14.82
C MET A 67 -37.13 18.31 -13.30
N GLY A 68 -38.31 17.85 -12.86
CA GLY A 68 -38.53 17.44 -11.47
C GLY A 68 -38.49 18.54 -10.40
N SER A 69 -38.52 19.82 -10.78
CA SER A 69 -38.37 20.97 -9.86
C SER A 69 -37.06 20.94 -9.07
N ASP A 70 -35.97 20.54 -9.74
CA ASP A 70 -34.64 20.57 -9.15
C ASP A 70 -34.23 22.02 -8.79
N ALA A 71 -33.89 22.24 -7.52
CA ALA A 71 -33.51 23.56 -7.00
C ALA A 71 -32.17 24.06 -7.55
N TYR A 72 -31.34 23.16 -8.08
CA TYR A 72 -30.00 23.47 -8.57
C TYR A 72 -29.94 23.56 -10.10
N ALA A 73 -31.07 23.34 -10.78
CA ALA A 73 -31.15 23.57 -12.22
C ALA A 73 -31.04 25.08 -12.53
N ASN A 74 -30.15 25.43 -13.45
CA ASN A 74 -29.96 26.80 -13.91
C ASN A 74 -29.75 26.86 -15.43
N THR A 75 -29.76 28.08 -15.98
CA THR A 75 -29.64 28.30 -17.42
C THR A 75 -28.31 27.82 -17.99
N TYR A 76 -27.23 27.82 -17.21
CA TYR A 76 -25.91 27.36 -17.64
C TYR A 76 -25.90 25.85 -17.83
N SER A 77 -26.36 25.12 -16.81
CA SER A 77 -26.51 23.66 -16.84
C SER A 77 -27.43 23.22 -17.98
N VAL A 78 -28.58 23.88 -18.17
CA VAL A 78 -29.50 23.61 -19.29
C VAL A 78 -28.83 23.82 -20.64
N ALA A 79 -28.04 24.89 -20.79
CA ALA A 79 -27.33 25.19 -22.02
C ALA A 79 -26.22 24.16 -22.31
N ARG A 80 -25.46 23.74 -21.28
CA ARG A 80 -24.45 22.66 -21.42
C ARG A 80 -25.08 21.32 -21.76
N ASN A 81 -26.17 20.94 -21.10
CA ASN A 81 -26.92 19.72 -21.44
C ASN A 81 -27.43 19.78 -22.89
N SER A 82 -27.91 20.94 -23.34
CA SER A 82 -28.36 21.15 -24.73
C SER A 82 -27.20 21.13 -25.74
N TYR A 83 -26.02 21.65 -25.36
CA TYR A 83 -24.80 21.62 -26.18
C TYR A 83 -24.42 20.18 -26.54
N TYR A 84 -24.54 19.26 -25.59
CA TYR A 84 -24.33 17.83 -25.83
C TYR A 84 -25.59 17.09 -26.31
N GLY A 85 -26.73 17.75 -26.49
CA GLY A 85 -27.98 17.08 -26.87
C GLY A 85 -28.38 15.97 -25.89
N ASN A 86 -27.97 16.07 -24.62
CA ASN A 86 -28.24 15.08 -23.59
C ASN A 86 -29.75 15.05 -23.33
N ASN A 87 -30.35 13.87 -23.48
CA ASN A 87 -31.78 13.66 -23.28
C ASN A 87 -32.06 12.71 -22.10
N GLY A 88 -31.02 12.15 -21.48
CA GLY A 88 -31.09 11.23 -20.35
C GLY A 88 -30.53 11.80 -19.06
N TYR A 89 -30.91 11.17 -17.94
CA TYR A 89 -30.38 11.47 -16.60
C TYR A 89 -30.02 10.14 -15.89
N PRO A 90 -28.78 9.93 -15.42
CA PRO A 90 -27.62 10.78 -15.69
C PRO A 90 -27.00 10.46 -17.06
N ASP A 91 -26.26 11.41 -17.63
CA ASP A 91 -25.45 11.26 -18.83
C ASP A 91 -24.08 11.92 -18.57
N ALA A 92 -22.99 11.15 -18.51
CA ALA A 92 -21.63 11.67 -18.29
C ALA A 92 -20.80 11.71 -19.58
N GLN A 93 -20.11 12.82 -19.79
CA GLN A 93 -19.24 13.10 -20.94
C GLN A 93 -17.80 13.31 -20.45
N PHE A 94 -16.82 12.76 -21.17
CA PHE A 94 -15.39 12.86 -20.85
C PHE A 94 -14.68 13.59 -21.98
N ASP A 95 -14.13 14.77 -21.70
CA ASP A 95 -13.55 15.70 -22.68
C ASP A 95 -14.44 15.97 -23.91
N GLY A 96 -15.75 15.94 -23.72
CA GLY A 96 -16.72 16.13 -24.79
C GLY A 96 -16.59 15.16 -25.96
N GLU A 97 -16.06 13.95 -25.72
CA GLU A 97 -16.03 12.86 -26.70
C GLU A 97 -17.45 12.53 -27.17
N TRP A 98 -17.79 13.03 -28.36
CA TRP A 98 -19.17 13.05 -28.83
C TRP A 98 -19.76 11.65 -29.06
N GLY A 99 -20.87 11.37 -28.37
CA GLY A 99 -21.63 10.13 -28.52
C GLY A 99 -21.15 8.98 -27.62
N ASP A 100 -20.10 9.19 -26.84
CA ASP A 100 -19.57 8.25 -25.87
C ASP A 100 -20.03 8.61 -24.45
N VAL A 101 -21.35 8.53 -24.25
CA VAL A 101 -22.02 8.93 -23.01
C VAL A 101 -22.20 7.72 -22.11
N LEU A 102 -21.86 7.87 -20.82
CA LEU A 102 -22.12 6.85 -19.81
C LEU A 102 -23.32 7.24 -18.96
N GLY A 103 -24.38 6.44 -19.08
CA GLY A 103 -25.56 6.55 -18.21
C GLY A 103 -25.33 5.96 -16.82
N GLY A 104 -26.30 6.15 -15.92
CA GLY A 104 -26.24 5.64 -14.54
C GLY A 104 -27.02 4.35 -14.33
N SER A 105 -26.63 3.60 -13.30
CA SER A 105 -27.33 2.40 -12.83
C SER A 105 -28.04 2.66 -11.49
N TYR A 106 -29.25 2.12 -11.31
CA TYR A 106 -29.96 2.26 -10.04
C TYR A 106 -29.17 1.63 -8.88
N GLY A 107 -28.82 2.42 -7.86
CA GLY A 107 -28.09 1.95 -6.68
C GLY A 107 -26.63 1.52 -6.90
N GLY A 108 -26.08 1.71 -8.11
CA GLY A 108 -24.70 1.32 -8.46
C GLY A 108 -23.64 2.38 -8.13
N ASN A 109 -22.41 2.15 -8.54
CA ASN A 109 -21.34 3.17 -8.53
C ASN A 109 -20.66 3.13 -9.90
N MET A 110 -20.46 4.28 -10.52
CA MET A 110 -19.90 4.41 -11.86
C MET A 110 -18.38 4.56 -11.91
N TYR A 111 -17.69 4.60 -10.75
CA TYR A 111 -16.25 4.82 -10.65
C TYR A 111 -15.43 3.95 -11.62
N ALA A 112 -15.64 2.63 -11.62
CA ALA A 112 -14.87 1.70 -12.47
C ALA A 112 -15.01 2.00 -13.97
N GLN A 113 -16.18 2.46 -14.41
CA GLN A 113 -16.43 2.86 -15.79
C GLN A 113 -15.83 4.23 -16.08
N TYR A 114 -15.91 5.16 -15.12
CA TYR A 114 -15.41 6.52 -15.26
C TYR A 114 -13.88 6.55 -15.30
N ILE A 115 -13.19 5.86 -14.40
CA ILE A 115 -11.72 5.82 -14.39
C ILE A 115 -11.15 5.19 -15.67
N ALA A 116 -11.84 4.20 -16.25
CA ALA A 116 -11.46 3.65 -17.55
C ALA A 116 -11.53 4.69 -18.69
N LYS A 117 -12.53 5.58 -18.66
CA LYS A 117 -12.63 6.71 -19.60
C LYS A 117 -11.56 7.76 -19.32
N VAL A 118 -11.36 8.16 -18.06
CA VAL A 118 -10.33 9.11 -17.65
C VAL A 118 -8.96 8.64 -18.13
N ASN A 119 -8.58 7.39 -17.85
CA ASN A 119 -7.30 6.83 -18.30
C ASN A 119 -7.14 6.83 -19.83
N ALA A 120 -8.22 6.53 -20.58
CA ALA A 120 -8.19 6.59 -22.03
C ALA A 120 -7.99 8.02 -22.57
N ARG A 121 -8.57 9.03 -21.89
CA ARG A 121 -8.40 10.44 -22.24
C ARG A 121 -7.03 10.99 -21.86
N MET A 122 -6.49 10.61 -20.70
CA MET A 122 -5.15 11.00 -20.24
C MET A 122 -4.03 10.49 -21.16
N ALA A 123 -4.26 9.38 -21.86
CA ALA A 123 -3.32 8.87 -22.86
C ALA A 123 -3.25 9.72 -24.15
N ILE A 124 -4.11 10.73 -24.30
CA ILE A 124 -4.16 11.62 -25.47
C ILE A 124 -3.51 12.96 -25.11
N GLN A 125 -2.35 13.22 -25.72
CA GLN A 125 -1.63 14.49 -25.61
C GLN A 125 -2.44 15.66 -26.18
N THR A 126 -2.12 16.87 -25.72
CA THR A 126 -2.83 18.09 -26.09
C THR A 126 -1.93 19.10 -26.81
N ASP A 127 -2.56 19.90 -27.68
CA ASP A 127 -1.92 20.98 -28.42
C ASP A 127 -1.90 22.30 -27.64
N PHE A 128 -2.51 22.34 -26.45
CA PHE A 128 -2.72 23.56 -25.67
C PHE A 128 -2.35 23.39 -24.20
N ASP A 129 -1.70 24.40 -23.67
CA ASP A 129 -1.58 24.66 -22.24
C ASP A 129 -2.67 25.65 -21.79
N ILE A 130 -3.18 25.51 -20.57
CA ILE A 130 -4.24 26.36 -20.02
C ILE A 130 -4.02 26.61 -18.53
N SER A 131 -4.18 27.86 -18.11
CA SER A 131 -4.09 28.26 -16.69
C SER A 131 -5.16 29.27 -16.33
N ILE A 132 -5.46 29.35 -15.02
CA ILE A 132 -6.41 30.29 -14.43
C ILE A 132 -5.64 31.18 -13.47
N SER A 133 -5.81 32.49 -13.60
CA SER A 133 -5.33 33.47 -12.63
C SER A 133 -6.41 34.49 -12.35
N GLY A 134 -6.31 35.25 -11.27
CA GLY A 134 -7.30 36.27 -10.99
C GLY A 134 -7.06 37.03 -9.70
N SER A 135 -7.93 37.98 -9.45
CA SER A 135 -7.97 38.75 -8.21
C SER A 135 -9.41 39.09 -7.86
N HIS A 136 -9.66 39.44 -6.60
CA HIS A 136 -10.99 39.90 -6.20
C HIS A 136 -10.92 41.13 -5.28
N SER A 137 -12.02 41.87 -5.25
CA SER A 137 -12.23 42.97 -4.32
C SER A 137 -13.64 42.83 -3.73
N GLY A 138 -13.70 42.31 -2.51
CA GLY A 138 -14.96 41.81 -1.94
C GLY A 138 -15.48 40.67 -2.80
N ASP A 139 -16.76 40.72 -3.17
CA ASP A 139 -17.39 39.65 -3.94
C ASP A 139 -17.15 39.76 -5.45
N ASN A 140 -16.43 40.78 -5.93
CA ASN A 140 -16.18 40.97 -7.36
C ASN A 140 -14.86 40.33 -7.76
N TYR A 141 -14.93 39.29 -8.59
CA TYR A 141 -13.78 38.55 -9.11
C TYR A 141 -13.46 38.99 -10.53
N ASN A 142 -12.18 39.16 -10.82
CA ASN A 142 -11.62 39.30 -12.15
C ASN A 142 -10.69 38.12 -12.38
N VAL A 143 -10.97 37.33 -13.41
CA VAL A 143 -10.28 36.08 -13.72
C VAL A 143 -9.76 36.16 -15.15
N THR A 144 -8.49 35.81 -15.34
CA THR A 144 -7.88 35.64 -16.65
C THR A 144 -7.61 34.17 -16.87
N VAL A 145 -8.25 33.60 -17.89
CA VAL A 145 -7.89 32.27 -18.39
C VAL A 145 -6.87 32.47 -19.51
N THR A 146 -5.66 31.97 -19.30
CA THR A 146 -4.58 32.04 -20.30
C THR A 146 -4.48 30.70 -21.01
N VAL A 147 -4.54 30.72 -22.33
CA VAL A 147 -4.33 29.54 -23.16
C VAL A 147 -3.14 29.76 -24.06
N THR A 148 -2.21 28.81 -24.08
CA THR A 148 -1.05 28.82 -24.98
C THR A 148 -1.11 27.63 -25.92
N LYS A 149 -1.05 27.88 -27.22
CA LYS A 149 -0.88 26.88 -28.27
C LYS A 149 0.58 26.40 -28.27
N VAL A 150 0.80 25.16 -27.87
CA VAL A 150 2.13 24.54 -27.76
C VAL A 150 2.44 23.61 -28.94
N ALA A 151 1.43 23.21 -29.71
CA ALA A 151 1.57 22.44 -30.95
C ALA A 151 0.62 22.92 -32.07
N ASP A 152 0.91 22.52 -33.30
CA ASP A 152 -0.01 22.74 -34.43
C ASP A 152 -1.28 21.90 -34.22
N TYR A 153 -2.44 22.57 -34.16
CA TYR A 153 -3.73 21.92 -33.96
C TYR A 153 -4.53 21.81 -35.25
N SER A 154 -5.39 20.80 -35.31
CA SER A 154 -6.41 20.66 -36.36
C SER A 154 -7.80 20.66 -35.73
N GLY A 155 -8.63 21.64 -36.07
CA GLY A 155 -9.90 21.84 -35.37
C GLY A 155 -10.74 22.99 -35.91
N GLY A 156 -11.95 23.09 -35.39
CA GLY A 156 -12.97 24.08 -35.71
C GLY A 156 -12.89 25.35 -34.86
N THR A 157 -14.02 25.78 -34.33
CA THR A 157 -14.12 27.05 -33.58
C THR A 157 -13.77 26.81 -32.11
N LEU A 158 -12.55 27.15 -31.72
CA LEU A 158 -12.07 27.03 -30.36
C LEU A 158 -12.71 28.08 -29.44
N LYS A 159 -13.15 27.63 -28.28
CA LYS A 159 -13.70 28.48 -27.24
C LYS A 159 -13.15 28.12 -25.88
N VAL A 160 -12.85 29.15 -25.10
CA VAL A 160 -12.54 29.04 -23.68
C VAL A 160 -13.84 29.21 -22.90
N ARG A 161 -14.08 28.31 -21.95
CA ARG A 161 -15.22 28.35 -21.04
C ARG A 161 -14.72 28.32 -19.61
N LEU A 162 -15.44 29.01 -18.72
CA LEU A 162 -15.17 29.05 -17.30
C LEU A 162 -16.47 28.75 -16.55
N ALA A 163 -16.46 27.70 -15.74
CA ALA A 163 -17.54 27.34 -14.83
C ALA A 163 -17.10 27.53 -13.38
N LEU A 164 -18.04 27.84 -12.50
CA LEU A 164 -17.88 27.77 -11.05
C LEU A 164 -18.76 26.62 -10.55
N THR A 165 -18.16 25.67 -9.86
CA THR A 165 -18.85 24.55 -9.21
C THR A 165 -18.83 24.72 -7.70
N GLU A 166 -19.86 24.23 -7.02
CA GLU A 166 -19.90 24.17 -5.55
C GLU A 166 -20.12 22.72 -5.08
N SER A 167 -19.30 22.29 -4.12
CA SER A 167 -19.34 20.95 -3.53
C SER A 167 -19.89 20.95 -2.10
N ASN A 168 -20.06 19.75 -1.53
CA ASN A 168 -20.45 19.52 -0.14
C ASN A 168 -21.78 20.19 0.30
N ILE A 169 -22.67 20.47 -0.66
CA ILE A 169 -23.95 21.13 -0.39
C ILE A 169 -24.87 20.14 0.33
N GLN A 170 -25.21 20.43 1.59
CA GLN A 170 -26.06 19.56 2.40
C GLN A 170 -27.48 19.47 1.82
N TYR A 171 -27.82 18.31 1.26
CA TYR A 171 -29.09 18.08 0.59
C TYR A 171 -29.47 16.60 0.57
N ASN A 172 -30.66 16.25 1.05
CA ASN A 172 -31.14 14.86 1.04
C ASN A 172 -31.84 14.53 -0.29
N TRP A 173 -31.30 13.60 -1.07
CA TRP A 173 -31.86 13.20 -2.36
C TRP A 173 -31.52 11.75 -2.70
N GLN A 174 -32.52 10.97 -3.15
CA GLN A 174 -32.33 9.60 -3.69
C GLN A 174 -31.40 8.66 -2.86
N GLY A 175 -31.33 8.85 -1.53
CA GLY A 175 -30.47 8.07 -0.63
C GLY A 175 -29.07 8.68 -0.35
N MET A 176 -28.76 9.84 -0.89
CA MET A 176 -27.58 10.67 -0.60
C MET A 176 -27.97 11.87 0.28
N ASN A 177 -26.99 12.45 0.97
CA ASN A 177 -27.15 13.56 1.92
C ASN A 177 -26.38 14.84 1.54
N LYS A 178 -25.65 14.82 0.43
CA LYS A 178 -24.95 15.97 -0.14
C LYS A 178 -24.98 15.97 -1.67
N LEU A 179 -24.68 17.12 -2.25
CA LEU A 179 -24.41 17.32 -3.67
C LEU A 179 -23.01 17.89 -3.84
N ASP A 180 -22.28 17.39 -4.83
CA ASP A 180 -20.91 17.78 -5.14
C ASP A 180 -20.80 18.29 -6.58
N PHE A 181 -19.82 19.16 -6.85
CA PHE A 181 -19.50 19.72 -8.16
C PHE A 181 -20.67 20.40 -8.91
N VAL A 182 -21.65 20.94 -8.17
CA VAL A 182 -22.85 21.53 -8.76
C VAL A 182 -22.48 22.78 -9.55
N ASN A 183 -22.73 22.79 -10.87
CA ASN A 183 -22.49 23.97 -11.71
C ASN A 183 -23.36 25.15 -11.24
N ARG A 184 -22.75 26.16 -10.61
CA ARG A 184 -23.43 27.36 -10.10
C ARG A 184 -23.50 28.46 -11.15
N LEU A 185 -22.42 28.67 -11.89
CA LEU A 185 -22.23 29.83 -12.76
C LEU A 185 -21.32 29.45 -13.94
N MET A 186 -21.56 30.04 -15.10
CA MET A 186 -20.56 30.09 -16.19
C MET A 186 -20.37 31.52 -16.66
N VAL A 187 -19.11 31.89 -16.94
CA VAL A 187 -18.71 33.26 -17.30
C VAL A 187 -18.03 33.25 -18.68
N PRO A 188 -18.39 34.17 -19.61
CA PRO A 188 -19.48 35.14 -19.48
C PRO A 188 -20.87 34.49 -19.54
N ASP A 189 -20.94 33.32 -20.18
CA ASP A 189 -22.09 32.41 -20.21
C ASP A 189 -21.63 31.02 -20.68
N ALA A 190 -22.57 30.07 -20.84
CA ALA A 190 -22.25 28.69 -21.23
C ALA A 190 -21.67 28.52 -22.65
N ASN A 191 -21.78 29.53 -23.51
CA ASN A 191 -21.18 29.50 -24.84
C ASN A 191 -19.68 29.74 -24.81
N GLY A 192 -19.15 30.39 -23.77
CA GLY A 192 -17.73 30.75 -23.66
C GLY A 192 -17.28 31.87 -24.60
N THR A 193 -15.98 32.10 -24.62
CA THR A 193 -15.31 33.11 -25.44
C THR A 193 -14.54 32.44 -26.58
N THR A 194 -14.78 32.85 -27.82
CA THR A 194 -14.00 32.37 -28.97
C THR A 194 -12.55 32.86 -28.90
N VAL A 195 -11.59 31.97 -29.15
CA VAL A 195 -10.16 32.28 -29.21
C VAL A 195 -9.58 31.96 -30.59
N ASP A 196 -8.56 32.71 -31.00
CA ASP A 196 -7.87 32.54 -32.29
C ASP A 196 -6.36 32.73 -32.13
N PHE A 197 -5.59 31.75 -32.61
CA PHE A 197 -4.12 31.69 -32.51
C PHE A 197 -3.42 32.08 -33.83
N THR A 198 -4.11 32.78 -34.74
CA THR A 198 -3.53 33.27 -36.00
C THR A 198 -2.50 34.40 -35.82
N SER A 199 -2.60 35.17 -34.73
CA SER A 199 -1.77 36.36 -34.47
C SER A 199 -0.74 36.18 -33.35
N GLY A 200 -0.69 35.00 -32.74
CA GLY A 200 0.20 34.64 -31.65
C GLY A 200 -0.21 33.32 -31.02
N ASP A 201 0.69 32.75 -30.24
CA ASP A 201 0.48 31.44 -29.61
C ASP A 201 -0.25 31.53 -28.27
N THR A 202 -0.41 32.72 -27.68
CA THR A 202 -1.09 32.90 -26.40
C THR A 202 -2.36 33.76 -26.56
N GLN A 203 -3.42 33.37 -25.85
CA GLN A 203 -4.68 34.09 -25.75
C GLN A 203 -5.05 34.25 -24.27
N ASN A 204 -5.31 35.49 -23.85
CA ASN A 204 -5.81 35.80 -22.51
C ASN A 204 -7.30 36.13 -22.61
N VAL A 205 -8.12 35.39 -21.87
CA VAL A 205 -9.56 35.57 -21.79
C VAL A 205 -9.90 36.16 -20.43
N ASP A 206 -10.04 37.48 -20.39
CA ASP A 206 -10.37 38.24 -19.18
C ASP A 206 -11.89 38.22 -18.94
N LEU A 207 -12.27 37.75 -17.76
CA LEU A 207 -13.64 37.52 -17.32
C LEU A 207 -13.86 38.16 -15.95
N SER A 208 -15.10 38.50 -15.65
CA SER A 208 -15.46 39.04 -14.34
C SER A 208 -16.83 38.57 -13.91
N PHE A 209 -16.99 38.33 -12.61
CA PHE A 209 -18.28 37.99 -12.02
C PHE A 209 -18.39 38.51 -10.59
N THR A 210 -19.62 38.55 -10.07
CA THR A 210 -19.88 38.80 -8.65
C THR A 210 -20.29 37.48 -8.00
N PHE A 211 -19.57 37.09 -6.96
CA PHE A 211 -19.83 35.88 -6.18
C PHE A 211 -21.12 36.01 -5.36
N ASP A 212 -21.90 34.93 -5.32
CA ASP A 212 -23.10 34.86 -4.50
C ASP A 212 -22.73 34.32 -3.11
N ASN A 213 -22.73 35.19 -2.11
CA ASN A 213 -22.37 34.87 -0.73
C ASN A 213 -23.31 33.87 -0.02
N SER A 214 -24.34 33.37 -0.70
CA SER A 214 -25.12 32.22 -0.21
C SER A 214 -24.46 30.88 -0.46
N TRP A 215 -23.42 30.82 -1.29
CA TRP A 215 -22.60 29.64 -1.57
C TRP A 215 -21.43 29.55 -0.58
N ASP A 216 -20.97 28.33 -0.28
CA ASP A 216 -19.77 28.14 0.54
C ASP A 216 -18.52 28.34 -0.33
N ILE A 217 -17.79 29.42 -0.06
CA ILE A 217 -16.57 29.77 -0.81
C ILE A 217 -15.48 28.70 -0.73
N ASN A 218 -15.38 27.97 0.40
CA ASN A 218 -14.35 26.95 0.58
C ASN A 218 -14.64 25.68 -0.22
N GLU A 219 -15.86 25.56 -0.73
CA GLU A 219 -16.32 24.43 -1.54
C GLU A 219 -16.52 24.85 -3.01
N CYS A 220 -16.09 26.07 -3.37
CA CYS A 220 -16.23 26.62 -4.71
C CYS A 220 -14.94 26.47 -5.53
N GLU A 221 -15.03 25.84 -6.70
CA GLU A 221 -13.91 25.63 -7.63
C GLU A 221 -14.23 26.28 -8.98
N LEU A 222 -13.27 26.97 -9.59
CA LEU A 222 -13.35 27.38 -10.99
C LEU A 222 -12.77 26.29 -11.88
N VAL A 223 -13.51 25.92 -12.93
CA VAL A 223 -13.08 24.99 -13.97
C VAL A 223 -13.03 25.73 -15.31
N ALA A 224 -11.83 25.90 -15.85
CA ALA A 224 -11.60 26.48 -17.17
C ALA A 224 -11.26 25.40 -18.18
N PHE A 225 -11.75 25.52 -19.40
CA PHE A 225 -11.48 24.53 -20.43
C PHE A 225 -11.54 25.12 -21.84
N ILE A 226 -10.68 24.63 -22.72
CA ILE A 226 -10.65 24.99 -24.14
C ILE A 226 -11.28 23.87 -24.96
N GLN A 227 -12.39 24.17 -25.61
CA GLN A 227 -13.20 23.19 -26.35
C GLN A 227 -13.42 23.65 -27.79
N ASP A 228 -13.35 22.71 -28.73
CA ASP A 228 -13.67 22.92 -30.14
C ASP A 228 -15.16 22.68 -30.40
N ASP A 229 -15.90 23.72 -30.74
CA ASP A 229 -17.35 23.61 -31.00
C ASP A 229 -17.70 22.82 -32.27
N GLY A 230 -16.74 22.59 -33.16
CA GLY A 230 -16.96 21.82 -34.40
C GLY A 230 -17.15 20.33 -34.14
N ASN A 231 -16.47 19.78 -33.14
CA ASN A 231 -16.48 18.35 -32.80
C ASN A 231 -16.76 18.07 -31.31
N LYS A 232 -16.88 19.13 -30.49
CA LYS A 232 -17.13 19.14 -29.04
C LYS A 232 -15.97 18.62 -28.19
N TYR A 233 -14.83 18.30 -28.78
CA TYR A 233 -13.68 17.83 -28.03
C TYR A 233 -13.09 18.94 -27.17
N ASN A 234 -12.85 18.61 -25.91
CA ASN A 234 -12.08 19.39 -24.98
C ASN A 234 -10.58 19.14 -25.20
N GLN A 235 -9.86 20.20 -25.52
CA GLN A 235 -8.43 20.15 -25.80
C GLN A 235 -7.63 20.07 -24.50
N HIS A 236 -7.98 20.89 -23.50
CA HIS A 236 -7.37 20.86 -22.17
C HIS A 236 -8.27 21.58 -21.15
N ALA A 237 -8.07 21.31 -19.87
CA ALA A 237 -8.78 21.93 -18.76
C ALA A 237 -7.82 22.25 -17.62
N ALA A 238 -8.15 23.30 -16.86
CA ALA A 238 -7.50 23.69 -15.62
C ALA A 238 -8.59 23.92 -14.56
N LYS A 239 -8.22 23.80 -13.29
CA LYS A 239 -9.12 24.12 -12.18
C LYS A 239 -8.37 24.81 -11.04
N VAL A 240 -9.07 25.62 -10.25
CA VAL A 240 -8.51 26.33 -9.09
C VAL A 240 -9.62 26.58 -8.06
N MET A 241 -9.33 26.43 -6.78
CA MET A 241 -10.30 26.80 -5.74
C MET A 241 -10.52 28.31 -5.74
N LEU A 242 -11.75 28.75 -5.52
CA LEU A 242 -12.09 30.17 -5.54
C LEU A 242 -11.35 30.94 -4.43
N THR A 243 -11.06 30.28 -3.31
CA THR A 243 -10.23 30.80 -2.21
C THR A 243 -8.82 31.16 -2.61
N ASP A 244 -8.33 30.61 -3.72
CA ASP A 244 -6.95 30.76 -4.17
C ASP A 244 -6.81 31.91 -5.20
N LEU A 245 -7.93 32.54 -5.58
CA LEU A 245 -7.99 33.69 -6.48
C LEU A 245 -8.06 34.99 -5.69
N GLY A 246 -7.02 35.85 -5.70
CA GLY A 246 -7.06 37.08 -4.89
C GLY A 246 -5.77 37.80 -4.55
N GLY A 247 -4.64 37.12 -4.57
CA GLY A 247 -3.32 37.75 -4.78
C GLY A 247 -3.06 37.86 -6.28
N GLY A 248 -2.23 38.81 -6.75
CA GLY A 248 -1.94 38.88 -8.18
C GLY A 248 -1.17 37.63 -8.65
N GLY A 249 -1.69 36.92 -9.65
CA GLY A 249 -1.19 35.59 -10.03
C GLY A 249 -1.70 34.55 -9.03
N GLY A 250 -1.90 33.28 -9.43
CA GLY A 250 -2.18 32.22 -8.44
C GLY A 250 -1.19 32.40 -7.29
N GLY A 251 -1.66 32.54 -6.05
CA GLY A 251 -0.77 32.87 -4.94
C GLY A 251 0.37 31.87 -4.99
N PHE A 252 1.60 32.35 -5.15
CA PHE A 252 2.79 31.51 -5.24
C PHE A 252 2.73 30.53 -4.06
N GLN A 253 2.46 29.27 -4.35
CA GLN A 253 2.10 28.26 -3.37
C GLN A 253 3.25 27.29 -3.23
N ALA A 254 3.70 27.11 -2.00
CA ALA A 254 4.68 26.11 -1.65
C ALA A 254 4.08 24.73 -1.91
N GLY A 255 4.76 23.93 -2.72
CA GLY A 255 4.38 22.56 -3.02
C GLY A 255 5.61 21.69 -3.14
N PHE A 256 5.53 20.46 -2.65
CA PHE A 256 6.59 19.48 -2.81
C PHE A 256 6.05 18.05 -2.76
N TYR A 257 6.87 17.12 -3.23
CA TYR A 257 6.67 15.69 -3.01
C TYR A 257 8.01 14.98 -2.79
N CYS A 258 7.94 13.76 -2.28
CA CYS A 258 9.07 12.84 -2.17
C CYS A 258 8.82 11.60 -3.06
N ASP A 259 9.89 10.99 -3.59
CA ASP A 259 9.78 9.77 -4.38
C ASP A 259 9.26 8.57 -3.57
N ASP A 260 9.67 8.48 -2.32
CA ASP A 260 9.14 7.53 -1.33
C ASP A 260 8.96 8.23 0.01
N THR A 261 7.87 7.89 0.70
CA THR A 261 7.50 8.45 2.01
C THR A 261 7.49 7.40 3.10
N THR A 262 7.61 6.11 2.76
CA THR A 262 7.56 5.01 3.72
C THR A 262 8.73 4.06 3.52
N PHE A 263 9.58 3.95 4.53
CA PHE A 263 10.82 3.17 4.48
C PHE A 263 10.83 2.08 5.56
N CYS A 264 11.47 0.97 5.26
CA CYS A 264 11.74 -0.10 6.23
C CYS A 264 13.20 -0.05 6.68
N GLY A 265 13.40 0.35 7.93
CA GLY A 265 14.70 0.45 8.57
C GLY A 265 15.46 1.74 8.25
N ALA A 266 16.33 2.09 9.19
CA ALA A 266 17.28 3.19 9.03
C ALA A 266 18.70 2.66 8.70
N PRO A 267 19.51 3.41 7.94
CA PRO A 267 19.23 4.74 7.40
C PRO A 267 18.34 4.72 6.14
N ALA A 268 17.35 5.60 6.09
CA ALA A 268 16.48 5.82 4.93
C ALA A 268 16.94 7.06 4.14
N VAL A 269 16.93 6.99 2.80
CA VAL A 269 17.34 8.10 1.92
C VAL A 269 16.13 8.53 1.10
N ALA A 270 15.69 9.76 1.32
CA ALA A 270 14.52 10.37 0.69
C ALA A 270 14.94 11.44 -0.32
N HIS A 271 14.34 11.44 -1.51
CA HIS A 271 14.59 12.44 -2.55
C HIS A 271 13.37 13.37 -2.69
N PHE A 272 13.56 14.64 -2.36
CA PHE A 272 12.51 15.66 -2.42
C PHE A 272 12.57 16.44 -3.72
N TYR A 273 11.38 16.81 -4.20
CA TYR A 273 11.19 17.58 -5.41
C TYR A 273 10.29 18.78 -5.14
N ASP A 274 10.70 19.94 -5.64
CA ASP A 274 9.83 21.10 -5.73
C ASP A 274 8.63 20.80 -6.64
N ASN A 275 7.45 21.26 -6.22
CA ASN A 275 6.22 21.23 -6.98
C ASN A 275 5.39 22.48 -6.68
N CYS A 276 6.07 23.63 -6.55
CA CYS A 276 5.39 24.89 -6.29
C CYS A 276 4.50 25.28 -7.47
N SER A 277 3.42 26.00 -7.17
CA SER A 277 2.47 26.47 -8.18
C SER A 277 2.24 27.98 -8.03
N GLY A 278 1.63 28.62 -9.03
CA GLY A 278 1.29 30.05 -8.95
C GLY A 278 2.44 31.03 -9.19
N GLY A 279 3.69 30.57 -9.30
CA GLY A 279 4.86 31.40 -9.65
C GLY A 279 6.13 30.58 -9.84
N ASP A 280 7.22 31.21 -10.30
CA ASP A 280 8.53 30.57 -10.47
C ASP A 280 9.36 30.72 -9.17
N PRO A 281 9.59 29.64 -8.39
CA PRO A 281 10.40 29.73 -7.18
C PRO A 281 11.84 30.14 -7.51
N ILE A 282 12.37 31.13 -6.78
CA ILE A 282 13.77 31.57 -6.90
C ILE A 282 14.61 31.25 -5.66
N SER A 283 13.96 30.84 -4.56
CA SER A 283 14.63 30.43 -3.33
C SER A 283 13.80 29.43 -2.54
N TRP A 284 14.49 28.47 -1.93
CA TRP A 284 13.95 27.41 -1.10
C TRP A 284 14.59 27.47 0.28
N ASN A 285 13.81 27.13 1.30
CA ASN A 285 14.30 26.92 2.65
C ASN A 285 13.53 25.75 3.28
N TRP A 286 14.18 24.60 3.27
CA TRP A 286 13.65 23.34 3.77
C TRP A 286 13.99 23.11 5.23
N TYR A 287 13.09 22.45 5.95
CA TYR A 287 13.33 21.89 7.27
C TYR A 287 12.88 20.42 7.29
N PHE A 288 13.79 19.53 7.69
CA PHE A 288 13.59 18.08 7.76
C PHE A 288 13.78 17.64 9.20
N GLU A 289 12.69 17.42 9.94
CA GLU A 289 12.78 16.99 11.33
C GLU A 289 13.55 15.67 11.43
N GLY A 290 14.64 15.61 12.20
CA GLY A 290 15.44 14.38 12.35
C GLY A 290 16.24 13.94 11.11
N GLY A 291 16.12 14.67 9.99
CA GLY A 291 16.85 14.41 8.74
C GLY A 291 18.28 14.97 8.74
N ILE A 292 19.14 14.41 7.89
CA ILE A 292 20.49 14.89 7.63
C ILE A 292 20.65 15.18 6.12
N PRO A 293 20.85 16.45 5.71
CA PRO A 293 20.88 17.65 6.56
C PRO A 293 19.49 18.02 7.13
N GLU A 294 19.46 18.71 8.28
CA GLU A 294 18.21 19.19 8.91
C GLU A 294 17.56 20.34 8.13
N THR A 295 18.35 21.08 7.35
CA THR A 295 17.87 22.18 6.50
C THR A 295 18.57 22.17 5.15
N SER A 296 17.90 22.63 4.10
CA SER A 296 18.49 22.80 2.77
C SER A 296 18.02 24.07 2.07
N LEU A 297 18.87 24.60 1.18
CA LEU A 297 18.54 25.68 0.24
C LEU A 297 18.53 25.19 -1.21
N ASP A 298 18.79 23.90 -1.43
CA ASP A 298 18.70 23.28 -2.75
C ASP A 298 17.23 23.16 -3.16
N GLU A 299 16.95 23.31 -4.46
CA GLU A 299 15.62 23.13 -5.03
C GLU A 299 15.09 21.72 -4.79
N ASN A 300 15.93 20.69 -5.05
CA ASN A 300 15.59 19.28 -4.92
C ASN A 300 16.60 18.57 -3.98
N PRO A 301 16.44 18.65 -2.65
CA PRO A 301 17.40 18.09 -1.70
C PRO A 301 17.27 16.56 -1.54
N VAL A 302 18.37 15.93 -1.12
CA VAL A 302 18.40 14.51 -0.71
C VAL A 302 18.70 14.45 0.78
N VAL A 303 17.86 13.75 1.54
CA VAL A 303 17.90 13.73 3.01
C VAL A 303 18.01 12.31 3.51
N THR A 304 18.87 12.08 4.50
CA THR A 304 19.01 10.78 5.17
C THR A 304 18.44 10.82 6.58
N TYR A 305 17.50 9.92 6.90
CA TYR A 305 16.96 9.71 8.24
C TYR A 305 17.69 8.54 8.90
N LEU A 306 18.38 8.80 10.03
CA LEU A 306 19.21 7.80 10.70
C LEU A 306 18.47 6.95 11.75
N ASN A 307 17.24 7.32 12.08
CA ASN A 307 16.44 6.63 13.09
C ASN A 307 15.05 6.33 12.53
N GLU A 308 14.38 5.35 13.13
CA GLU A 308 12.95 5.10 12.94
C GLU A 308 12.10 6.24 13.54
N GLY A 309 10.91 6.44 12.99
CA GLY A 309 9.96 7.45 13.42
C GLY A 309 9.18 8.10 12.28
N ASP A 310 8.25 8.95 12.68
CA ASP A 310 7.49 9.83 11.79
C ASP A 310 8.13 11.22 11.84
N PHE A 311 8.35 11.83 10.68
CA PHE A 311 9.08 13.09 10.57
C PHE A 311 8.30 14.13 9.76
N ASP A 312 8.20 15.33 10.31
CA ASP A 312 7.62 16.48 9.62
C ASP A 312 8.59 17.04 8.56
N VAL A 313 8.02 17.52 7.46
CA VAL A 313 8.77 18.23 6.41
C VAL A 313 8.12 19.58 6.15
N GLN A 314 8.93 20.64 6.18
CA GLN A 314 8.49 21.99 5.87
C GLN A 314 9.30 22.58 4.71
N LEU A 315 8.59 23.24 3.81
CA LEU A 315 9.17 24.03 2.73
C LEU A 315 8.68 25.47 2.85
N ILE A 316 9.61 26.41 2.89
CA ILE A 316 9.35 27.83 2.67
C ILE A 316 9.98 28.22 1.35
N VAL A 317 9.20 28.76 0.43
CA VAL A 317 9.69 29.21 -0.87
C VAL A 317 9.41 30.69 -1.07
N SER A 318 10.16 31.31 -1.98
CA SER A 318 9.86 32.66 -2.49
C SER A 318 10.14 32.76 -3.98
N ASP A 319 9.30 33.50 -4.71
CA ASP A 319 9.52 33.93 -6.09
C ASP A 319 10.22 35.33 -6.17
N GLY A 320 10.59 35.89 -5.01
CA GLY A 320 11.21 37.21 -4.86
C GLY A 320 10.23 38.34 -4.57
N THR A 321 8.93 38.10 -4.68
CA THR A 321 7.86 39.04 -4.34
C THR A 321 6.97 38.49 -3.24
N ASP A 322 6.56 37.23 -3.38
CA ASP A 322 5.71 36.49 -2.47
C ASP A 322 6.48 35.37 -1.77
N ILE A 323 5.97 34.95 -0.62
CA ILE A 323 6.52 33.87 0.20
C ILE A 323 5.34 33.00 0.62
N ASP A 324 5.50 31.70 0.48
CA ASP A 324 4.56 30.73 1.03
C ASP A 324 5.28 29.62 1.79
N THR A 325 4.53 28.94 2.65
CA THR A 325 5.05 27.91 3.54
C THR A 325 4.09 26.72 3.56
N LEU A 326 4.62 25.55 3.21
CA LEU A 326 3.92 24.28 3.35
C LEU A 326 4.59 23.45 4.45
N LEU A 327 3.79 22.99 5.41
CA LEU A 327 4.19 22.01 6.43
C LEU A 327 3.37 20.73 6.20
N MET A 328 4.06 19.60 6.06
CA MET A 328 3.46 18.28 6.02
C MET A 328 3.86 17.52 7.28
N GLU A 329 2.89 17.31 8.17
CA GLU A 329 3.08 16.60 9.43
C GLU A 329 3.19 15.09 9.19
N ASN A 330 4.12 14.41 9.87
CA ASN A 330 4.40 12.99 9.74
C ASN A 330 4.53 12.54 8.28
N TYR A 331 5.23 13.31 7.45
CA TYR A 331 5.27 13.06 6.01
C TYR A 331 6.21 11.92 5.62
N ILE A 332 7.31 11.74 6.37
CA ILE A 332 8.24 10.62 6.17
C ILE A 332 8.06 9.63 7.32
N HIS A 333 7.81 8.38 6.97
CA HIS A 333 7.68 7.25 7.89
C HIS A 333 8.87 6.32 7.72
N VAL A 334 9.71 6.19 8.75
CA VAL A 334 10.78 5.20 8.80
C VAL A 334 10.39 4.13 9.82
N ASN A 335 9.86 3.02 9.33
CA ASN A 335 9.39 1.91 10.15
C ASN A 335 10.57 1.06 10.64
N ALA A 336 10.39 0.44 11.80
CA ALA A 336 11.33 -0.54 12.31
C ALA A 336 11.34 -1.78 11.40
N ILE A 337 12.51 -2.41 11.20
CA ILE A 337 12.55 -3.74 10.60
C ILE A 337 12.09 -4.76 11.65
N PRO A 338 11.18 -5.70 11.34
CA PRO A 338 10.74 -6.66 12.32
C PRO A 338 11.91 -7.53 12.80
N THR A 339 11.94 -7.81 14.10
CA THR A 339 12.92 -8.75 14.65
C THR A 339 12.42 -10.18 14.43
N VAL A 340 13.07 -10.89 13.52
CA VAL A 340 12.72 -12.26 13.15
C VAL A 340 13.73 -13.22 13.76
N TYR A 341 13.25 -14.30 14.36
CA TYR A 341 14.10 -15.34 14.94
C TYR A 341 13.50 -16.71 14.68
N TRP A 342 14.37 -17.72 14.69
CA TRP A 342 14.00 -19.11 14.47
C TRP A 342 14.48 -19.94 15.66
N ASN A 343 13.55 -20.63 16.34
CA ASN A 343 13.88 -21.56 17.42
C ASN A 343 14.47 -22.89 16.92
N ASP A 344 15.25 -23.57 17.77
CA ASP A 344 15.90 -24.82 17.36
C ASP A 344 14.90 -25.90 16.89
N VAL A 345 15.08 -26.39 15.67
CA VAL A 345 14.40 -27.57 15.14
C VAL A 345 15.14 -28.82 15.61
N PRO A 346 14.45 -29.85 16.16
CA PRO A 346 15.10 -31.11 16.52
C PRO A 346 15.68 -31.81 15.28
N ALA A 347 16.69 -32.66 15.47
CA ALA A 347 17.21 -33.48 14.38
C ALA A 347 16.09 -34.36 13.80
N LEU A 348 15.89 -34.27 12.48
CA LEU A 348 14.81 -34.95 11.77
C LEU A 348 15.29 -36.25 11.16
N CYS A 349 14.41 -37.24 11.10
CA CYS A 349 14.70 -38.53 10.51
C CYS A 349 14.35 -38.55 9.02
N ASN A 350 15.31 -38.95 8.17
CA ASN A 350 15.08 -39.17 6.72
C ASN A 350 14.05 -40.28 6.41
N LYS A 351 13.55 -40.99 7.43
CA LYS A 351 12.52 -42.02 7.37
C LYS A 351 11.65 -41.94 8.62
N GLY A 352 10.58 -41.15 8.58
CA GLY A 352 9.56 -41.11 9.64
C GLY A 352 8.94 -39.73 9.89
N ASP A 353 9.71 -38.66 9.67
CA ASP A 353 9.29 -37.28 9.98
C ASP A 353 8.89 -36.50 8.72
N ASP A 354 8.33 -37.19 7.73
CA ASP A 354 8.06 -36.63 6.39
C ASP A 354 6.55 -36.62 6.07
N PRO A 355 5.94 -35.45 5.80
CA PRO A 355 6.50 -34.10 5.94
C PRO A 355 6.64 -33.66 7.41
N TYR A 356 7.62 -32.80 7.68
CA TYR A 356 7.75 -32.09 8.95
C TYR A 356 7.09 -30.71 8.83
N THR A 357 6.15 -30.40 9.72
CA THR A 357 5.51 -29.08 9.78
C THR A 357 6.39 -28.10 10.55
N LEU A 358 6.86 -27.05 9.88
CA LEU A 358 7.67 -26.00 10.47
C LEU A 358 6.77 -25.03 11.28
N THR A 359 7.12 -24.79 12.53
CA THR A 359 6.37 -23.93 13.47
C THR A 359 7.27 -23.07 14.37
N GLU A 360 8.58 -23.11 14.13
CA GLU A 360 9.60 -22.56 15.03
C GLU A 360 9.97 -21.10 14.75
N GLY A 361 9.62 -20.58 13.57
CA GLY A 361 9.78 -19.19 13.16
C GLY A 361 8.88 -18.25 13.97
N GLN A 362 9.41 -17.08 14.31
CA GLN A 362 8.73 -16.04 15.06
C GLN A 362 9.08 -14.66 14.49
N PRO A 363 8.14 -13.70 14.47
CA PRO A 363 6.74 -13.79 14.93
C PRO A 363 5.87 -14.74 14.10
N ASP A 364 4.72 -15.18 14.62
CA ASP A 364 3.76 -16.05 13.91
C ASP A 364 3.21 -15.36 12.63
N GLY A 365 3.02 -16.14 11.57
CA GLY A 365 2.36 -15.69 10.34
C GLY A 365 3.30 -15.40 9.16
N GLY A 366 4.59 -15.72 9.27
CA GLY A 366 5.54 -15.71 8.17
C GLY A 366 5.53 -17.00 7.36
N GLU A 367 6.39 -17.07 6.34
CA GLU A 367 6.50 -18.20 5.43
C GLU A 367 7.90 -18.82 5.46
N TYR A 368 7.96 -20.15 5.36
CA TYR A 368 9.21 -20.89 5.24
C TYR A 368 9.55 -21.14 3.77
N SER A 369 10.82 -20.98 3.42
CA SER A 369 11.33 -21.19 2.06
C SER A 369 12.70 -21.87 2.08
N GLY A 370 13.00 -22.60 1.01
CA GLY A 370 14.24 -23.36 0.88
C GLY A 370 14.04 -24.62 0.06
N ASP A 371 15.15 -25.32 -0.23
CA ASP A 371 15.06 -26.62 -0.90
C ASP A 371 14.25 -27.60 -0.02
N PHE A 372 13.42 -28.41 -0.67
CA PHE A 372 12.56 -29.40 -0.01
C PHE A 372 11.52 -28.81 0.96
N VAL A 373 11.23 -27.51 0.89
CA VAL A 373 10.05 -26.90 1.53
C VAL A 373 8.89 -26.84 0.53
N SER A 374 7.68 -27.22 0.95
CA SER A 374 6.45 -27.06 0.18
C SER A 374 5.40 -26.27 0.94
N ASP A 375 4.52 -25.61 0.20
CA ASP A 375 3.34 -24.89 0.70
C ASP A 375 3.66 -23.81 1.76
N GLY A 376 4.92 -23.36 1.81
CA GLY A 376 5.39 -22.37 2.78
C GLY A 376 5.49 -22.86 4.22
N GLU A 377 5.24 -24.16 4.50
CA GLU A 377 5.12 -24.68 5.87
C GLU A 377 5.68 -26.10 6.09
N TYR A 378 5.90 -26.91 5.04
CA TYR A 378 6.32 -28.30 5.17
C TYR A 378 7.74 -28.53 4.65
N PHE A 379 8.65 -29.01 5.51
CA PHE A 379 9.94 -29.54 5.08
C PHE A 379 9.83 -31.04 4.81
N HIS A 380 10.54 -31.54 3.79
CA HIS A 380 10.46 -32.95 3.36
C HIS A 380 11.80 -33.71 3.58
N PRO A 381 12.09 -34.21 4.80
CA PRO A 381 13.35 -34.91 5.12
C PRO A 381 13.66 -36.13 4.25
N THR A 382 12.63 -36.86 3.77
CA THR A 382 12.85 -38.04 2.91
C THR A 382 13.46 -37.62 1.57
N ALA A 383 12.97 -36.52 1.00
CA ALA A 383 13.44 -35.97 -0.27
C ALA A 383 14.78 -35.24 -0.10
N ALA A 384 14.95 -34.51 1.00
CA ALA A 384 16.16 -33.79 1.32
C ALA A 384 17.37 -34.72 1.49
N GLY A 385 17.16 -35.88 2.12
CA GLY A 385 18.22 -36.84 2.41
C GLY A 385 19.10 -36.42 3.58
N VAL A 386 20.03 -37.29 3.96
CA VAL A 386 20.87 -37.12 5.16
C VAL A 386 21.85 -35.97 4.95
N GLY A 387 21.90 -35.04 5.90
CA GLY A 387 22.77 -33.87 5.82
C GLY A 387 22.17 -32.63 6.48
N GLU A 388 22.85 -31.51 6.28
CA GLU A 388 22.42 -30.18 6.72
C GLU A 388 21.72 -29.46 5.57
N HIS A 389 20.55 -28.89 5.84
CA HIS A 389 19.71 -28.21 4.85
C HIS A 389 19.36 -26.81 5.37
N LEU A 390 19.73 -25.79 4.61
CA LEU A 390 19.41 -24.40 4.95
C LEU A 390 17.96 -24.09 4.59
N VAL A 391 17.23 -23.53 5.54
CA VAL A 391 15.86 -23.05 5.35
C VAL A 391 15.78 -21.63 5.89
N THR A 392 14.98 -20.78 5.23
CA THR A 392 14.77 -19.38 5.57
C THR A 392 13.33 -19.15 5.97
N TYR A 393 13.12 -18.47 7.10
CA TYR A 393 11.81 -18.01 7.56
C TYR A 393 11.71 -16.52 7.34
N THR A 394 10.72 -16.08 6.59
CA THR A 394 10.49 -14.68 6.24
C THR A 394 9.20 -14.21 6.87
N TYR A 395 9.24 -13.07 7.55
CA TYR A 395 8.07 -12.45 8.18
C TYR A 395 7.94 -11.00 7.75
N THR A 396 6.72 -10.63 7.36
CA THR A 396 6.32 -9.26 7.05
C THR A 396 5.38 -8.77 8.14
N ASP A 397 5.68 -7.61 8.72
CA ASP A 397 4.82 -7.01 9.74
C ASP A 397 3.61 -6.27 9.14
N THR A 398 2.84 -5.58 9.99
CA THR A 398 1.65 -4.83 9.59
C THR A 398 1.95 -3.58 8.78
N ASP A 399 3.18 -3.07 8.86
CA ASP A 399 3.64 -1.87 8.16
C ASP A 399 4.26 -2.23 6.79
N GLY A 400 4.24 -3.53 6.43
CA GLY A 400 4.77 -4.03 5.17
C GLY A 400 6.29 -4.27 5.20
N CYS A 401 6.93 -4.13 6.36
CA CYS A 401 8.36 -4.33 6.49
C CYS A 401 8.68 -5.81 6.70
N GLU A 402 9.69 -6.28 5.98
CA GLU A 402 10.07 -7.68 5.94
C GLU A 402 11.47 -7.90 6.51
N ASN A 403 11.64 -9.00 7.23
CA ASN A 403 12.94 -9.52 7.60
C ASN A 403 12.90 -11.06 7.63
N SER A 404 14.08 -11.68 7.72
CA SER A 404 14.18 -13.13 7.74
C SER A 404 15.18 -13.65 8.76
N ALA A 405 15.00 -14.92 9.13
CA ALA A 405 15.97 -15.69 9.89
C ALA A 405 16.26 -16.99 9.15
N ASP A 406 17.55 -17.36 9.10
CA ASP A 406 18.00 -18.61 8.52
C ASP A 406 18.23 -19.65 9.61
N TYR A 407 17.87 -20.90 9.33
CA TYR A 407 18.17 -22.05 10.18
C TYR A 407 18.63 -23.24 9.34
N THR A 408 19.59 -24.01 9.88
CA THR A 408 20.09 -25.22 9.22
C THR A 408 19.49 -26.45 9.90
N ILE A 409 18.57 -27.12 9.19
CA ILE A 409 17.94 -28.36 9.66
C ILE A 409 18.89 -29.52 9.42
N THR A 410 19.16 -30.31 10.46
CA THR A 410 19.90 -31.56 10.34
C THR A 410 18.96 -32.73 10.11
N VAL A 411 19.17 -33.46 9.02
CA VAL A 411 18.47 -34.70 8.69
C VAL A 411 19.40 -35.88 8.91
N ASP A 412 19.04 -36.75 9.84
CA ASP A 412 19.77 -37.95 10.20
C ASP A 412 19.28 -39.19 9.44
N ASN A 413 20.19 -40.16 9.28
CA ASN A 413 19.84 -41.47 8.73
C ASN A 413 19.20 -42.35 9.80
N CYS A 414 17.91 -42.14 10.05
CA CYS A 414 17.14 -42.99 10.95
C CYS A 414 16.72 -44.26 10.21
N THR A 415 17.65 -45.18 10.01
CA THR A 415 17.29 -46.56 9.65
C THR A 415 16.71 -47.22 10.88
N GLY A 416 15.41 -47.03 11.14
CA GLY A 416 14.76 -47.69 12.27
C GLY A 416 14.99 -49.20 12.20
N ILE A 417 15.37 -49.80 13.34
CA ILE A 417 14.90 -51.12 13.83
C ILE A 417 15.19 -51.16 15.33
N GLY A 418 14.12 -51.11 16.11
CA GLY A 418 13.90 -52.03 17.20
C GLY A 418 12.47 -52.49 17.05
N GLU A 419 12.27 -53.71 16.54
CA GLU A 419 11.04 -54.45 16.82
C GLU A 419 10.76 -54.30 18.31
N ASN A 420 9.70 -53.58 18.67
CA ASN A 420 9.23 -53.58 20.04
C ASN A 420 8.52 -54.94 20.23
N GLN A 421 9.28 -56.02 20.45
CA GLN A 421 8.78 -57.08 21.30
C GLN A 421 8.65 -56.45 22.67
N ALA A 422 7.46 -55.93 22.97
CA ALA A 422 7.16 -55.23 24.19
C ALA A 422 7.35 -56.18 25.38
N VAL A 423 8.56 -56.19 25.95
CA VAL A 423 8.81 -56.88 27.21
C VAL A 423 8.39 -55.94 28.33
N GLY A 424 7.22 -56.22 28.91
CA GLY A 424 6.74 -55.54 30.11
C GLY A 424 7.57 -55.96 31.32
N LEU A 425 8.09 -55.00 32.10
CA LEU A 425 8.72 -55.25 33.39
C LEU A 425 8.05 -54.39 34.46
N GLU A 426 7.22 -55.02 35.29
CA GLU A 426 6.49 -54.39 36.38
C GLU A 426 7.08 -54.79 37.75
N LEU A 427 7.28 -53.78 38.61
CA LEU A 427 7.87 -53.93 39.93
C LEU A 427 6.90 -53.44 40.99
N PHE A 428 6.47 -54.31 41.91
CA PHE A 428 5.58 -53.87 42.99
C PHE A 428 5.77 -54.63 44.32
N PRO A 429 5.55 -53.95 45.46
CA PRO A 429 5.35 -52.50 45.57
C PRO A 429 6.66 -51.73 45.31
N ASN A 430 6.56 -50.52 44.75
CA ASN A 430 7.68 -49.58 44.63
C ASN A 430 7.22 -48.20 45.15
N PRO A 431 7.68 -47.73 46.33
CA PRO A 431 8.72 -48.32 47.19
C PRO A 431 8.32 -49.67 47.83
N THR A 432 9.30 -50.56 48.05
CA THR A 432 9.15 -51.81 48.81
C THR A 432 9.72 -51.68 50.22
N THR A 433 9.13 -52.38 51.19
CA THR A 433 9.64 -52.53 52.57
C THR A 433 10.50 -53.78 52.75
N GLY A 434 10.79 -54.52 51.67
CA GLY A 434 11.68 -55.67 51.69
C GLY A 434 11.34 -56.71 50.63
N ILE A 435 10.07 -57.02 50.43
CA ILE A 435 9.65 -57.97 49.40
C ILE A 435 9.33 -57.23 48.10
N LEU A 436 10.00 -57.61 47.02
CA LEU A 436 9.73 -57.11 45.68
C LEU A 436 9.15 -58.22 44.80
N ASN A 437 8.00 -57.98 44.19
CA ASN A 437 7.48 -58.80 43.10
C ASN A 437 7.94 -58.20 41.77
N ILE A 438 8.45 -59.05 40.89
CA ILE A 438 8.94 -58.71 39.56
C ILE A 438 8.09 -59.52 38.57
N ASN A 439 7.29 -58.82 37.77
CA ASN A 439 6.49 -59.41 36.70
C ASN A 439 7.10 -59.05 35.36
N ILE A 440 7.28 -60.05 34.50
CA ILE A 440 7.85 -59.93 33.15
C ILE A 440 6.83 -60.49 32.17
N SER A 441 6.41 -59.70 31.19
CA SER A 441 5.51 -60.15 30.11
C SER A 441 6.26 -60.03 28.79
N ALA A 442 6.44 -61.12 28.05
CA ALA A 442 7.22 -61.14 26.81
C ALA A 442 6.63 -62.09 25.77
N ASP A 443 6.69 -61.72 24.48
CA ASP A 443 6.28 -62.62 23.39
C ASP A 443 7.23 -63.83 23.27
N GLU A 444 8.54 -63.59 23.25
CA GLU A 444 9.56 -64.63 23.41
C GLU A 444 10.89 -64.05 23.93
N PHE A 445 11.40 -64.57 25.05
CA PHE A 445 12.65 -64.13 25.66
C PHE A 445 13.49 -65.35 26.05
N ASN A 446 14.37 -65.77 25.15
CA ASN A 446 15.19 -66.96 25.32
C ASN A 446 16.52 -66.66 26.03
N ASN A 447 16.96 -67.61 26.86
CA ASN A 447 18.23 -67.60 27.57
C ASN A 447 18.52 -66.30 28.38
N ALA A 448 17.49 -65.71 28.95
CA ALA A 448 17.57 -64.43 29.64
C ALA A 448 18.18 -64.49 31.05
N GLU A 449 18.69 -63.36 31.50
CA GLU A 449 19.29 -63.15 32.81
C GLU A 449 18.55 -62.04 33.57
N LEU A 450 17.91 -62.39 34.69
CA LEU A 450 17.32 -61.43 35.63
C LEU A 450 18.31 -61.15 36.77
N LYS A 451 18.56 -59.86 37.06
CA LYS A 451 19.42 -59.39 38.14
C LYS A 451 18.76 -58.30 38.97
N VAL A 452 19.10 -58.26 40.25
CA VAL A 452 18.86 -57.11 41.12
C VAL A 452 20.19 -56.65 41.70
N VAL A 453 20.56 -55.40 41.49
CA VAL A 453 21.83 -54.81 41.96
C VAL A 453 21.58 -53.54 42.79
N ASN A 454 22.50 -53.20 43.68
CA ASN A 454 22.48 -51.89 44.34
C ASN A 454 23.22 -50.82 43.51
N VAL A 455 23.23 -49.56 43.99
CA VAL A 455 23.93 -48.44 43.32
C VAL A 455 25.44 -48.62 43.15
N LEU A 456 26.07 -49.54 43.89
CA LEU A 456 27.50 -49.88 43.76
C LEU A 456 27.73 -51.07 42.80
N GLY A 457 26.69 -51.57 42.14
CA GLY A 457 26.75 -52.74 41.26
C GLY A 457 26.82 -54.09 41.98
N LYS A 458 26.65 -54.13 43.31
CA LYS A 458 26.63 -55.40 44.07
C LYS A 458 25.37 -56.18 43.73
N GLU A 459 25.54 -57.40 43.23
CA GLU A 459 24.46 -58.34 42.94
C GLU A 459 23.78 -58.83 44.23
N ILE A 460 22.46 -58.64 44.29
CA ILE A 460 21.58 -59.07 45.38
C ILE A 460 20.79 -60.31 44.98
N TYR A 461 20.38 -60.38 43.71
CA TYR A 461 19.68 -61.50 43.12
C TYR A 461 20.16 -61.70 41.68
N LYS A 462 20.26 -62.96 41.25
CA LYS A 462 20.62 -63.33 39.89
C LYS A 462 19.97 -64.65 39.49
N GLN A 463 19.42 -64.69 38.30
CA GLN A 463 18.88 -65.90 37.67
C GLN A 463 19.19 -65.87 36.19
N THR A 464 19.72 -66.97 35.65
CA THR A 464 20.19 -67.08 34.25
C THR A 464 19.46 -68.20 33.52
N GLY A 465 19.45 -68.16 32.19
CA GLY A 465 18.86 -69.22 31.36
C GLY A 465 17.33 -69.24 31.38
N LEU A 466 16.71 -68.08 31.58
CA LEU A 466 15.25 -67.92 31.57
C LEU A 466 14.74 -67.95 30.14
N ASN A 467 13.79 -68.86 29.85
CA ASN A 467 13.03 -68.85 28.60
C ASN A 467 11.60 -68.40 28.93
N ILE A 468 11.26 -67.15 28.61
CA ILE A 468 9.97 -66.53 28.95
C ILE A 468 9.12 -66.41 27.69
N LYS A 469 7.87 -66.87 27.76
CA LYS A 469 6.84 -66.70 26.74
C LYS A 469 5.49 -66.50 27.46
N GLY A 470 4.89 -65.33 27.29
CA GLY A 470 3.79 -64.83 28.14
C GLY A 470 4.32 -64.22 29.44
N ASP A 471 3.62 -64.46 30.55
CA ASP A 471 3.92 -63.86 31.85
C ASP A 471 4.85 -64.73 32.72
N TYR A 472 5.80 -64.09 33.38
CA TYR A 472 6.71 -64.67 34.36
C TYR A 472 6.81 -63.80 35.61
N SER A 473 6.58 -64.39 36.78
CA SER A 473 6.66 -63.69 38.06
C SER A 473 7.72 -64.29 38.97
N VAL A 474 8.50 -63.43 39.63
CA VAL A 474 9.42 -63.84 40.68
C VAL A 474 9.38 -62.87 41.87
N ARG A 475 9.61 -63.42 43.06
CA ARG A 475 9.60 -62.68 44.32
C ARG A 475 11.02 -62.63 44.88
N VAL A 476 11.56 -61.42 45.04
CA VAL A 476 12.91 -61.18 45.56
C VAL A 476 12.81 -60.59 46.97
N ASN A 477 13.59 -61.15 47.90
CA ASN A 477 13.65 -60.68 49.29
C ASN A 477 14.86 -59.76 49.49
N LEU A 478 14.58 -58.46 49.62
CA LEU A 478 15.53 -57.39 49.92
C LEU A 478 15.52 -56.99 51.41
N SER A 479 14.78 -57.70 52.29
CA SER A 479 14.62 -57.35 53.71
C SER A 479 15.93 -57.36 54.51
N THR A 480 17.02 -57.92 53.98
CA THR A 480 18.36 -57.89 54.60
C THR A 480 19.26 -56.80 54.02
N GLN A 481 18.82 -56.09 52.98
CA GLN A 481 19.61 -55.04 52.33
C GLN A 481 19.34 -53.66 52.94
N PRO A 482 20.30 -52.71 52.91
CA PRO A 482 20.09 -51.35 53.40
C PRO A 482 18.99 -50.59 52.65
N ASN A 483 18.32 -49.63 53.30
CA ASN A 483 17.42 -48.70 52.58
C ASN A 483 18.19 -47.96 51.48
N GLY A 484 17.56 -47.78 50.32
CA GLY A 484 18.22 -47.17 49.17
C GLY A 484 17.65 -47.59 47.82
N ILE A 485 18.37 -47.24 46.77
CA ILE A 485 18.00 -47.50 45.38
C ILE A 485 18.59 -48.85 44.94
N TYR A 486 17.76 -49.65 44.29
CA TYR A 486 18.15 -50.88 43.61
C TYR A 486 17.69 -50.83 42.15
N PHE A 487 18.40 -51.55 41.30
CA PHE A 487 18.07 -51.70 39.89
C PHE A 487 17.75 -53.15 39.59
N VAL A 488 16.57 -53.40 39.02
CA VAL A 488 16.17 -54.69 38.47
C VAL A 488 16.48 -54.66 36.98
N MET A 489 17.27 -55.61 36.50
CA MET A 489 17.73 -55.69 35.11
C MET A 489 17.34 -57.06 34.54
N ILE A 490 16.67 -57.08 33.39
CA ILE A 490 16.44 -58.30 32.60
C ILE A 490 17.22 -58.17 31.29
N ASN A 491 18.21 -59.03 31.10
CA ASN A 491 19.09 -59.05 29.94
C ASN A 491 18.74 -60.26 29.07
N GLY A 492 18.44 -60.06 27.79
CA GLY A 492 18.32 -61.12 26.80
C GLY A 492 19.32 -60.92 25.66
N GLU A 493 19.21 -61.73 24.62
CA GLU A 493 20.18 -61.72 23.51
C GLU A 493 20.23 -60.37 22.79
N ASN A 494 19.10 -59.66 22.66
CA ASN A 494 18.99 -58.43 21.86
C ASN A 494 18.60 -57.18 22.66
N GLN A 495 18.22 -57.31 23.94
CA GLN A 495 17.78 -56.15 24.74
C GLN A 495 18.04 -56.33 26.23
N THR A 496 18.26 -55.19 26.91
CA THR A 496 18.36 -55.11 28.37
C THR A 496 17.34 -54.10 28.87
N ILE A 497 16.44 -54.53 29.75
CA ILE A 497 15.45 -53.63 30.38
C ILE A 497 15.84 -53.45 31.84
N THR A 498 15.96 -52.19 32.26
CA THR A 498 16.26 -51.82 33.64
C THR A 498 15.10 -51.04 34.25
N ARG A 499 14.77 -51.34 35.51
CA ARG A 499 13.79 -50.61 36.31
C ARG A 499 14.35 -50.33 37.69
N LYS A 500 14.09 -49.11 38.17
CA LYS A 500 14.52 -48.64 39.48
C LYS A 500 13.47 -48.99 40.54
N VAL A 501 13.92 -49.51 41.67
CA VAL A 501 13.07 -49.75 42.84
C VAL A 501 13.69 -49.09 44.08
N PHE A 502 12.83 -48.53 44.92
CA PHE A 502 13.21 -47.95 46.20
C PHE A 502 12.93 -48.95 47.33
N LEU A 503 13.93 -49.31 48.11
CA LEU A 503 13.75 -50.03 49.38
C LEU A 503 13.72 -49.01 50.52
N ASN A 504 12.59 -48.93 51.20
CA ASN A 504 12.39 -48.08 52.37
C ASN A 504 11.61 -48.86 53.44
N LYS A 505 12.34 -49.39 54.43
CA LYS A 505 11.78 -50.16 55.55
C LYS A 505 11.19 -49.29 56.63
#